data_AF-A0A6F9DKH3-F1
#
_entry.id   AF-A0A6F9DKH3-F1
#
_cell.length_a   1.000
_cell.length_b   1.000
_cell.length_c   1.000
_cell.angle_alpha   90.00
_cell.angle_beta   90.00
_cell.angle_gamma   90.00
#
_symmetry.space_group_name_H-M   'P 1'
#
loop_
_entity.id
_entity.type
_entity.pdbx_description
1 polymer ?
#
loop_
_entity_poly.entity_id
_entity_poly.type
_entity_poly.pdbx_seq_one_letter_code
_entity_poly.pdbx_strand_id
1 'polypeptide(L)'
;MTSRLLNFAKKFKSLYTGRYALVTNTMTAGTIGCGADTLAQFLETVREEKEWDVTRSKNMTLIAFGFGPIVHYWFRFLDNTFPGTKGKSVAKKVSLDCAIAPVFYFGYLGVLCFLKGYSWNEFVVEFKNKAPLLLGTDLVFWPFLQSFNFLFIPPHYRIIGLKFNELLVGVVMSHVVNNAYSFKGLVEWAKGR
;
A
#
# COMPACT_ATOMS: atom_id res chain seq x y z
N MET A 1 -24.94 15.42 -23.27
CA MET A 1 -24.35 14.42 -22.35
C MET A 1 -22.83 14.53 -22.27
N THR A 2 -22.15 14.77 -23.39
CA THR A 2 -20.69 14.90 -23.54
C THR A 2 -20.03 16.01 -22.69
N SER A 3 -20.68 17.18 -22.55
CA SER A 3 -20.15 18.30 -21.77
C SER A 3 -20.11 18.04 -20.26
N ARG A 4 -21.09 17.30 -19.72
CA ARG A 4 -21.13 16.93 -18.29
C ARG A 4 -20.02 15.95 -17.93
N LEU A 5 -19.78 14.95 -18.79
CA LEU A 5 -18.70 13.98 -18.61
C LEU A 5 -17.31 14.64 -18.70
N LEU A 6 -17.09 15.53 -19.67
CA LEU A 6 -15.85 16.30 -19.77
C LEU A 6 -15.61 17.20 -18.56
N ASN A 7 -16.66 17.87 -18.07
CA ASN A 7 -16.57 18.71 -16.87
C ASN A 7 -16.31 17.89 -15.60
N PHE A 8 -16.93 16.71 -15.50
CA PHE A 8 -16.65 15.76 -14.42
C PHE A 8 -15.19 15.29 -14.46
N ALA A 9 -14.70 14.85 -15.63
CA ALA A 9 -13.32 14.42 -15.80
C ALA A 9 -12.31 15.53 -15.45
N LYS A 10 -12.57 16.78 -15.84
CA LYS A 10 -11.74 17.94 -15.48
C LYS A 10 -11.75 18.20 -13.97
N LYS A 11 -12.92 18.18 -13.31
CA LYS A 11 -13.02 18.35 -11.85
C LYS A 11 -12.32 17.22 -11.11
N PHE A 12 -12.54 15.98 -11.52
CA PHE A 12 -11.89 14.80 -10.96
C PHE A 12 -10.36 14.89 -11.08
N LYS A 13 -9.85 15.25 -12.26
CA LYS A 13 -8.41 15.47 -12.47
C LYS A 13 -7.85 16.55 -11.53
N SER A 14 -8.55 17.67 -11.39
CA SER A 14 -8.14 18.79 -10.52
C SER A 14 -7.98 18.37 -9.05
N LEU A 15 -8.80 17.42 -8.57
CA LEU A 15 -8.68 16.90 -7.21
C LEU A 15 -7.34 16.22 -6.96
N TYR A 16 -6.80 15.51 -7.95
CA TYR A 16 -5.56 14.72 -7.82
C TYR A 16 -4.29 15.42 -8.31
N THR A 17 -4.41 16.50 -9.11
CA THR A 17 -3.24 17.23 -9.65
C THR A 17 -3.15 18.69 -9.21
N GLY A 18 -4.20 19.23 -8.59
CA GLY A 18 -4.29 20.64 -8.20
C GLY A 18 -3.91 20.90 -6.74
N ARG A 19 -4.37 22.04 -6.21
CA ARG A 19 -4.14 22.46 -4.81
C ARG A 19 -4.65 21.48 -3.75
N TYR A 20 -5.60 20.62 -4.12
CA TYR A 20 -6.22 19.63 -3.24
C TYR A 20 -5.63 18.23 -3.40
N ALA A 21 -4.58 18.06 -4.23
CA ALA A 21 -3.98 16.77 -4.52
C ALA A 21 -3.48 16.05 -3.26
N LEU A 22 -2.83 16.78 -2.35
CA LEU A 22 -2.36 16.20 -1.09
C LEU A 22 -3.53 15.67 -0.25
N VAL A 23 -4.53 16.53 0.02
CA VAL A 23 -5.70 16.17 0.85
C VAL A 23 -6.46 15.01 0.22
N THR A 24 -6.73 15.07 -1.08
CA THR A 24 -7.44 14.00 -1.78
C THR A 24 -6.68 12.69 -1.69
N ASN A 25 -5.37 12.69 -1.97
CA ASN A 25 -4.56 11.47 -1.90
C ASN A 25 -4.50 10.88 -0.50
N THR A 26 -4.39 11.71 0.52
CA THR A 26 -4.36 11.28 1.91
C THR A 26 -5.70 10.70 2.35
N MET A 27 -6.82 11.36 2.02
CA MET A 27 -8.16 10.84 2.32
C MET A 27 -8.41 9.52 1.59
N THR A 28 -8.09 9.46 0.29
CA THR A 28 -8.22 8.24 -0.50
C THR A 28 -7.34 7.12 0.04
N ALA A 29 -6.11 7.41 0.47
CA ALA A 29 -5.25 6.40 1.09
C ALA A 29 -5.89 5.80 2.35
N GLY A 30 -6.43 6.64 3.24
CA GLY A 30 -7.18 6.16 4.41
C GLY A 30 -8.38 5.28 4.03
N THR A 31 -9.19 5.71 3.05
CA THR A 31 -10.32 4.91 2.55
C THR A 31 -9.89 3.58 1.96
N ILE A 32 -8.81 3.56 1.17
CA ILE A 32 -8.24 2.33 0.61
C ILE A 32 -7.71 1.42 1.72
N GLY A 33 -7.04 1.95 2.74
CA GLY A 33 -6.59 1.18 3.89
C GLY A 33 -7.74 0.52 4.64
N CYS A 34 -8.83 1.25 4.86
CA CYS A 34 -10.07 0.70 5.43
C CYS A 34 -10.68 -0.41 4.56
N GLY A 35 -10.83 -0.15 3.26
CA GLY A 35 -11.41 -1.09 2.31
C GLY A 35 -10.57 -2.35 2.12
N ALA A 36 -9.25 -2.20 2.09
CA ALA A 36 -8.30 -3.32 2.02
C ALA A 36 -8.46 -4.24 3.23
N ASP A 37 -8.53 -3.66 4.43
CA ASP A 37 -8.72 -4.42 5.66
C ASP A 37 -10.09 -5.09 5.75
N THR A 38 -11.14 -4.36 5.38
CA THR A 38 -12.51 -4.87 5.30
C THR A 38 -12.58 -6.08 4.37
N LEU A 39 -11.96 -6.00 3.19
CA LEU A 39 -11.93 -7.12 2.25
C LEU A 39 -11.09 -8.29 2.78
N ALA A 40 -9.96 -8.02 3.45
CA ALA A 40 -9.15 -9.07 4.08
C ALA A 40 -9.95 -9.81 5.16
N GLN A 41 -10.63 -9.08 6.04
CA GLN A 41 -11.48 -9.67 7.07
C GLN A 41 -12.64 -10.46 6.46
N PHE A 42 -13.31 -9.94 5.44
CA PHE A 42 -14.37 -10.66 4.74
C PHE A 42 -13.88 -12.00 4.16
N LEU A 43 -12.72 -12.01 3.53
CA LEU A 43 -12.13 -13.25 3.00
C LEU A 43 -11.73 -14.22 4.11
N GLU A 44 -11.30 -13.71 5.26
CA GLU A 44 -11.03 -14.51 6.46
C GLU A 44 -12.32 -15.11 7.03
N THR A 45 -13.40 -14.33 7.19
CA THR A 45 -14.68 -14.82 7.73
C THR A 45 -15.37 -15.84 6.83
N VAL A 46 -15.12 -15.78 5.52
CA VAL A 46 -15.63 -16.77 4.55
C VAL A 46 -14.87 -18.09 4.65
N ARG A 47 -13.59 -18.07 5.04
CA ARG A 47 -12.73 -19.27 5.12
C ARG A 47 -12.71 -19.89 6.51
N GLU A 48 -12.78 -19.06 7.55
CA GLU A 48 -12.66 -19.40 8.96
C GLU A 48 -13.75 -18.62 9.71
N GLU A 49 -14.36 -19.20 10.75
CA GLU A 49 -15.34 -18.48 11.58
C GLU A 49 -14.63 -17.47 12.50
N LYS A 50 -14.10 -16.40 11.91
CA LYS A 50 -13.44 -15.28 12.59
C LYS A 50 -14.42 -14.14 12.86
N GLU A 51 -14.31 -13.56 14.06
CA GLU A 51 -15.05 -12.35 14.41
C GLU A 51 -14.48 -11.11 13.71
N TRP A 52 -15.36 -10.15 13.43
CA TRP A 52 -14.97 -8.89 12.82
C TRP A 52 -14.26 -7.96 13.82
N ASP A 53 -13.06 -7.52 13.50
CA ASP A 53 -12.26 -6.61 14.30
C ASP A 53 -12.27 -5.18 13.73
N VAL A 54 -13.06 -4.31 14.37
CA VAL A 54 -13.14 -2.89 14.01
C VAL A 54 -11.85 -2.13 14.37
N THR A 55 -11.13 -2.55 15.41
CA THR A 55 -9.87 -1.93 15.82
C THR A 55 -8.79 -2.16 14.77
N ARG A 56 -8.77 -3.35 14.17
CA ARG A 56 -7.91 -3.66 13.02
C ARG A 56 -8.17 -2.72 11.85
N SER A 57 -9.42 -2.55 11.43
CA SER A 57 -9.76 -1.63 10.33
C SER A 57 -9.41 -0.19 10.64
N LYS A 58 -9.64 0.25 11.88
CA LYS A 58 -9.22 1.57 12.36
C LYS A 58 -7.71 1.74 12.25
N ASN A 59 -6.91 0.78 12.72
CA ASN A 59 -5.46 0.87 12.70
C ASN A 59 -4.91 0.93 11.26
N MET A 60 -5.42 0.08 10.36
CA MET A 60 -5.05 0.09 8.93
C MET A 60 -5.42 1.41 8.25
N THR A 61 -6.58 1.97 8.58
CA THR A 61 -7.03 3.29 8.11
C THR A 61 -6.09 4.40 8.58
N LEU A 62 -5.74 4.42 9.86
CA LEU A 62 -4.87 5.44 10.45
C LEU A 62 -3.45 5.38 9.88
N ILE A 63 -2.91 4.18 9.67
CA ILE A 63 -1.61 4.00 9.02
C ILE A 63 -1.67 4.55 7.59
N ALA A 64 -2.65 4.12 6.79
CA ALA A 64 -2.76 4.57 5.40
C ALA A 64 -2.97 6.10 5.30
N PHE A 65 -3.73 6.68 6.22
CA PHE A 65 -3.89 8.13 6.33
C PHE A 65 -2.58 8.83 6.70
N GLY A 66 -1.84 8.33 7.68
CA GLY A 66 -0.55 8.91 8.11
C GLY A 66 0.53 8.83 7.03
N PHE A 67 0.54 7.75 6.24
CA PHE A 67 1.49 7.57 5.13
C PHE A 67 1.04 8.27 3.85
N GLY A 68 -0.23 8.66 3.72
CA GLY A 68 -0.78 9.32 2.54
C GLY A 68 0.06 10.51 2.03
N PRO A 69 0.44 11.48 2.89
CA PRO A 69 1.33 12.59 2.52
C PRO A 69 2.71 12.12 2.02
N ILE A 70 3.32 11.15 2.71
CA ILE A 70 4.64 10.61 2.38
C ILE A 70 4.60 10.00 0.99
N VAL A 71 3.62 9.13 0.74
CA VAL A 71 3.40 8.49 -0.56
C VAL A 71 3.10 9.52 -1.64
N HIS A 72 2.29 10.55 -1.36
CA HIS A 72 1.99 11.62 -2.30
C HIS A 72 3.27 12.33 -2.78
N TYR A 73 4.12 12.76 -1.86
CA TYR A 73 5.36 13.44 -2.21
C TYR A 73 6.38 12.51 -2.86
N TRP A 74 6.44 11.23 -2.43
CA TRP A 74 7.29 10.21 -3.05
C TRP A 74 6.96 10.01 -4.54
N PHE A 75 5.70 9.79 -4.86
CA PHE A 75 5.27 9.61 -6.26
C PHE A 75 5.51 10.86 -7.11
N ARG A 76 5.27 12.05 -6.54
CA ARG A 76 5.57 13.30 -7.23
C ARG A 76 7.07 13.46 -7.50
N PHE A 77 7.92 13.07 -6.54
CA PHE A 77 9.37 13.04 -6.73
C PHE A 77 9.76 12.07 -7.86
N LEU A 78 9.25 10.84 -7.86
CA LEU A 78 9.56 9.85 -8.89
C LEU A 78 9.15 10.31 -10.29
N ASP A 79 7.94 10.86 -10.44
CA ASP A 79 7.44 11.32 -11.74
C ASP A 79 8.20 12.56 -12.27
N ASN A 80 8.65 13.44 -11.37
CA ASN A 80 9.44 14.61 -11.75
C ASN A 80 10.90 14.25 -12.09
N THR A 81 11.53 13.37 -11.32
CA THR A 81 12.93 12.97 -11.50
C THR A 81 13.11 12.03 -12.68
N PHE A 82 12.14 11.15 -12.93
CA PHE A 82 12.16 10.19 -14.04
C PHE A 82 10.92 10.37 -14.93
N PRO A 83 10.87 11.43 -15.76
CA PRO A 83 9.71 11.65 -16.61
C PRO A 83 9.56 10.56 -17.68
N GLY A 84 8.34 10.38 -18.17
CA GLY A 84 8.02 9.50 -19.30
C GLY A 84 7.56 8.08 -18.93
N THR A 85 7.39 7.27 -19.98
CA THR A 85 6.88 5.88 -19.97
C THR A 85 7.88 4.87 -20.55
N LYS A 86 9.06 5.32 -20.99
CA LYS A 86 10.08 4.43 -21.59
C LYS A 86 10.58 3.42 -20.56
N GLY A 87 10.90 2.20 -21.00
CA GLY A 87 11.33 1.10 -20.12
C GLY A 87 12.46 1.47 -19.15
N LYS A 88 13.45 2.27 -19.58
CA LYS A 88 14.53 2.76 -18.69
C LYS A 88 14.05 3.68 -17.57
N SER A 89 13.03 4.50 -17.82
CA SER A 89 12.44 5.38 -16.80
C SER A 89 11.61 4.56 -15.81
N VAL A 90 10.81 3.61 -16.31
CA VAL A 90 10.03 2.68 -15.48
C VAL A 90 10.93 1.85 -14.58
N ALA A 91 11.99 1.25 -15.14
CA ALA A 91 12.95 0.45 -14.38
C ALA A 91 13.58 1.25 -13.23
N LYS A 92 14.01 2.50 -13.49
CA LYS A 92 14.57 3.37 -12.44
C LYS A 92 13.59 3.65 -11.30
N LYS A 93 12.32 3.95 -11.62
CA LYS A 93 11.28 4.18 -10.60
C LYS A 93 11.07 2.95 -9.74
N VAL A 94 10.87 1.80 -10.39
CA VAL A 94 10.62 0.53 -9.69
C VAL A 94 11.82 0.10 -8.85
N SER A 95 13.05 0.29 -9.34
CA SER A 95 14.25 0.01 -8.54
C SER A 95 14.35 0.90 -7.30
N LEU A 96 13.94 2.16 -7.39
CA LEU A 96 13.90 3.05 -6.23
C LEU A 96 12.79 2.68 -5.24
N ASP A 97 11.62 2.27 -5.73
CA ASP A 97 10.56 1.71 -4.88
C ASP A 97 11.07 0.49 -4.09
N CYS A 98 11.77 -0.43 -4.77
CA CYS A 98 12.37 -1.60 -4.10
C CYS A 98 13.44 -1.20 -3.08
N ALA A 99 14.25 -0.19 -3.39
CA ALA A 99 15.34 0.25 -2.52
C ALA A 99 14.82 0.94 -1.24
N ILE A 100 13.70 1.66 -1.31
CA ILE A 100 13.12 2.35 -0.16
C ILE A 100 12.17 1.46 0.65
N ALA A 101 11.70 0.33 0.10
CA ALA A 101 10.75 -0.57 0.75
C ALA A 101 11.13 -0.94 2.20
N PRO A 102 12.40 -1.27 2.56
CA PRO A 102 12.77 -1.55 3.95
C PRO A 102 12.50 -0.40 4.92
N VAL A 103 12.76 0.84 4.49
CA VAL A 103 12.49 2.05 5.29
C VAL A 103 10.99 2.26 5.44
N PHE A 104 10.24 2.07 4.35
CA PHE A 104 8.78 2.15 4.37
C PHE A 104 8.18 1.15 5.36
N TYR A 105 8.58 -0.12 5.29
CA TYR A 105 8.04 -1.17 6.17
C TYR A 105 8.50 -1.05 7.63
N PHE A 106 9.68 -0.47 7.89
CA PHE A 106 10.09 -0.09 9.24
C PHE A 106 9.13 0.94 9.85
N GLY A 107 8.84 2.01 9.11
CA GLY A 107 7.86 3.01 9.55
C GLY A 107 6.46 2.42 9.70
N TYR A 108 6.02 1.63 8.72
CA TYR A 108 4.69 1.02 8.68
C TYR A 108 4.44 0.14 9.92
N LEU A 109 5.35 -0.81 10.18
CA LEU A 109 5.26 -1.68 11.35
C LEU A 109 5.46 -0.91 12.66
N GLY A 110 6.29 0.13 12.66
CA GLY A 110 6.47 1.01 13.82
C GLY A 110 5.16 1.70 14.21
N VAL A 111 4.46 2.30 13.25
CA VAL A 111 3.15 2.93 13.50
C VAL A 111 2.11 1.89 13.89
N LEU A 112 2.09 0.72 13.24
CA LEU A 112 1.16 -0.36 13.62
C LEU A 112 1.37 -0.82 15.07
N CYS A 113 2.62 -1.08 15.47
CA CYS A 113 2.96 -1.51 16.82
C CYS A 113 2.62 -0.43 17.84
N PHE A 114 2.88 0.84 17.51
CA PHE A 114 2.48 1.98 18.34
C PHE A 114 0.95 2.03 18.53
N LEU A 115 0.16 1.86 17.47
CA LEU A 115 -1.31 1.83 17.54
C LEU A 115 -1.85 0.60 18.29
N LYS A 116 -1.12 -0.51 18.29
CA LYS A 116 -1.42 -1.70 19.10
C LYS A 116 -0.94 -1.58 20.56
N GLY A 117 -0.23 -0.52 20.92
CA GLY A 117 0.29 -0.30 22.28
C GLY A 117 1.50 -1.16 22.63
N TYR A 118 2.24 -1.66 21.64
CA TYR A 118 3.41 -2.51 21.85
C TYR A 118 4.60 -1.72 22.38
N SER A 119 5.36 -2.33 23.27
CA SER A 119 6.69 -1.88 23.71
C SER A 119 7.73 -1.98 22.59
N TRP A 120 8.89 -1.36 22.80
CA TRP A 120 10.01 -1.46 21.86
C TRP A 120 10.48 -2.90 21.62
N ASN A 121 10.50 -3.73 22.67
CA ASN A 121 10.91 -5.13 22.57
C ASN A 121 9.92 -5.94 21.72
N GLU A 122 8.62 -5.71 21.91
CA GLU A 122 7.56 -6.33 21.11
C GLU A 122 7.62 -5.87 19.65
N PHE A 123 7.88 -4.58 19.40
CA PHE A 123 8.12 -4.08 18.05
C PHE A 123 9.30 -4.79 17.38
N VAL A 124 10.43 -4.97 18.06
CA VAL A 124 11.60 -5.66 17.48
C VAL A 124 11.28 -7.10 17.11
N VAL A 125 10.51 -7.80 17.96
CA VAL A 125 10.06 -9.18 17.68
C VAL A 125 9.10 -9.20 16.48
N GLU A 126 8.10 -8.33 16.48
CA GLU A 126 7.11 -8.24 15.40
C GLU A 126 7.79 -7.88 14.08
N PHE A 127 8.72 -6.91 14.10
CA PHE A 127 9.48 -6.49 12.93
C PHE A 127 10.29 -7.65 12.34
N LYS A 128 11.01 -8.42 13.17
CA LYS A 128 11.77 -9.60 12.70
C LYS A 128 10.87 -10.66 12.07
N ASN A 129 9.66 -10.83 12.59
CA ASN A 129 8.73 -11.86 12.10
C ASN A 129 7.99 -11.43 10.83
N LYS A 130 7.56 -10.16 10.77
CA LYS A 130 6.68 -9.65 9.71
C LYS A 130 7.44 -8.98 8.58
N ALA A 131 8.48 -8.21 8.85
CA ALA A 131 9.15 -7.41 7.83
C ALA A 131 9.66 -8.26 6.65
N PRO A 132 10.27 -9.45 6.83
CA PRO A 132 10.67 -10.28 5.70
C PRO A 132 9.48 -10.77 4.85
N LEU A 133 8.34 -11.06 5.47
CA LEU A 133 7.12 -11.49 4.78
C LEU A 133 6.53 -10.34 3.96
N LEU A 134 6.44 -9.16 4.56
CA LEU A 134 5.94 -7.95 3.90
C LEU A 134 6.87 -7.55 2.75
N LEU A 135 8.18 -7.47 3.00
CA LEU A 135 9.17 -7.13 1.97
C LEU A 135 9.19 -8.16 0.85
N GLY A 136 9.15 -9.45 1.16
CA GLY A 136 9.11 -10.50 0.14
C GLY A 136 7.88 -10.39 -0.75
N THR A 137 6.71 -10.16 -0.13
CA THR A 137 5.45 -9.92 -0.85
C THR A 137 5.56 -8.67 -1.72
N ASP A 138 6.01 -7.55 -1.15
CA ASP A 138 6.13 -6.27 -1.84
C ASP A 138 7.08 -6.34 -3.03
N LEU A 139 8.27 -6.90 -2.85
CA LEU A 139 9.28 -7.01 -3.91
C LEU A 139 8.85 -7.92 -5.07
N VAL A 140 7.86 -8.79 -4.86
CA VAL A 140 7.28 -9.61 -5.94
C VAL A 140 6.13 -8.88 -6.61
N PHE A 141 5.15 -8.41 -5.84
CA PHE A 141 3.92 -7.84 -6.41
C PHE A 141 4.10 -6.40 -6.88
N TRP A 142 4.77 -5.55 -6.09
CA TRP A 142 4.86 -4.12 -6.34
C TRP A 142 5.59 -3.78 -7.65
N PRO A 143 6.77 -4.35 -7.96
CA PRO A 143 7.46 -4.09 -9.23
C PRO A 143 6.62 -4.47 -10.45
N PHE A 144 5.91 -5.60 -10.38
CA PHE A 144 5.06 -6.07 -11.47
C PHE A 144 3.86 -5.12 -11.68
N LEU A 145 3.12 -4.85 -10.61
CA LEU A 145 1.94 -3.99 -10.64
C LEU A 145 2.28 -2.55 -11.07
N GLN A 146 3.39 -2.01 -10.60
CA GLN A 146 3.81 -0.64 -10.94
C GLN A 146 4.44 -0.53 -12.31
N SER A 147 5.15 -1.56 -12.77
CA SER A 147 5.60 -1.60 -14.17
C SER A 147 4.40 -1.55 -15.11
N PHE A 148 3.35 -2.33 -14.83
CA PHE A 148 2.11 -2.29 -15.60
C PHE A 148 1.46 -0.90 -15.56
N ASN A 149 1.33 -0.30 -14.38
CA ASN A 149 0.79 1.05 -14.20
C ASN A 149 1.57 2.10 -15.01
N PHE A 150 2.91 2.08 -14.97
CA PHE A 150 3.73 3.05 -15.68
C PHE A 150 3.77 2.86 -17.20
N LEU A 151 3.68 1.62 -17.68
CA LEU A 151 3.74 1.27 -19.11
C LEU A 151 2.39 1.51 -19.81
N PHE A 152 1.28 1.09 -19.21
CA PHE A 152 -0.01 1.03 -19.89
C PHE A 152 -0.99 2.12 -19.46
N ILE A 153 -0.87 2.65 -18.23
CA ILE A 153 -1.79 3.69 -17.76
C ILE A 153 -1.23 5.08 -18.12
N PRO A 154 -2.02 5.92 -18.83
CA PRO A 154 -1.60 7.27 -19.15
C PRO A 154 -1.19 8.05 -17.90
N PRO A 155 -0.17 8.91 -17.95
CA PRO A 155 0.37 9.60 -16.76
C PRO A 155 -0.67 10.27 -15.86
N HIS A 156 -1.75 10.81 -16.44
CA HIS A 156 -2.81 11.50 -15.72
C HIS A 156 -3.82 10.57 -15.00
N TYR A 157 -3.82 9.26 -15.30
CA TYR A 157 -4.66 8.25 -14.65
C TYR A 157 -3.87 7.30 -13.75
N ARG A 158 -2.53 7.39 -13.71
CA ARG A 158 -1.68 6.51 -12.90
C ARG A 158 -2.02 6.48 -11.43
N ILE A 159 -2.61 7.56 -10.92
CA ILE A 159 -3.07 7.63 -9.53
C ILE A 159 -4.19 6.62 -9.25
N ILE A 160 -5.07 6.38 -10.21
CA ILE A 160 -6.13 5.37 -10.10
C ILE A 160 -5.51 3.97 -10.09
N GLY A 161 -4.57 3.72 -10.99
CA GLY A 161 -3.80 2.47 -11.01
C GLY A 161 -3.04 2.24 -9.71
N LEU A 162 -2.42 3.28 -9.15
CA LEU A 162 -1.75 3.24 -7.87
C LEU A 162 -2.73 2.86 -6.74
N LYS A 163 -3.90 3.50 -6.65
CA LYS A 163 -4.90 3.20 -5.61
C LYS A 163 -5.47 1.79 -5.73
N PHE A 164 -5.63 1.30 -6.95
CA PHE A 164 -6.00 -0.09 -7.19
C PHE A 164 -4.91 -1.07 -6.74
N ASN A 165 -3.64 -0.80 -7.07
CA ASN A 165 -2.51 -1.61 -6.63
C ASN A 165 -2.35 -1.60 -5.10
N GLU A 166 -2.49 -0.42 -4.47
CA GLU A 166 -2.50 -0.25 -3.00
C GLU A 166 -3.60 -1.09 -2.35
N LEU A 167 -4.79 -1.17 -2.95
CA LEU A 167 -5.89 -2.01 -2.45
C LEU A 167 -5.51 -3.50 -2.52
N LEU A 168 -5.04 -3.98 -3.68
CA LEU A 168 -4.69 -5.39 -3.88
C LEU A 168 -3.61 -5.86 -2.91
N VAL A 169 -2.51 -5.11 -2.85
CA VAL A 169 -1.40 -5.43 -1.93
C VAL A 169 -1.85 -5.23 -0.48
N GLY A 170 -2.63 -4.17 -0.20
CA GLY A 170 -3.14 -3.85 1.13
C GLY A 170 -3.98 -4.97 1.75
N VAL A 171 -4.77 -5.71 0.96
CA VAL A 171 -5.53 -6.87 1.44
C VAL A 171 -4.59 -7.95 1.98
N VAL A 172 -3.56 -8.29 1.20
CA VAL A 172 -2.57 -9.31 1.58
C VAL A 172 -1.77 -8.83 2.80
N MET A 173 -1.31 -7.58 2.80
CA MET A 173 -0.52 -7.04 3.91
C MET A 173 -1.35 -6.97 5.19
N SER A 174 -2.60 -6.51 5.12
CA SER A 174 -3.53 -6.52 6.26
C SER A 174 -3.66 -7.92 6.83
N HIS A 175 -3.86 -8.93 5.97
CA HIS A 175 -3.94 -10.32 6.40
C HIS A 175 -2.65 -10.76 7.12
N VAL A 176 -1.48 -10.49 6.53
CA VAL A 176 -0.19 -10.89 7.11
C VAL A 176 0.08 -10.25 8.47
N VAL A 177 -0.18 -8.95 8.64
CA VAL A 177 0.14 -8.21 9.87
C VAL A 177 -0.85 -8.42 11.02
N ASN A 178 -2.02 -8.99 10.74
CA ASN A 178 -3.06 -9.23 11.75
C ASN A 178 -3.29 -10.71 12.07
N ASN A 179 -2.63 -11.62 11.35
CA ASN A 179 -2.67 -13.06 11.62
C ASN A 179 -1.33 -13.58 12.13
N ALA A 180 -1.29 -14.79 12.68
CA ALA A 180 -0.12 -15.38 13.36
C ALA A 180 0.99 -15.89 12.41
N TYR A 181 1.34 -15.12 11.38
CA TYR A 181 2.46 -15.45 10.49
C TYR A 181 3.81 -15.04 11.08
N SER A 182 4.83 -15.88 10.88
CA SER A 182 6.21 -15.53 11.13
C SER A 182 7.09 -15.99 9.97
N PHE A 183 8.16 -15.24 9.69
CA PHE A 183 9.13 -15.64 8.68
C PHE A 183 9.71 -17.03 8.97
N LYS A 184 9.98 -17.33 10.24
CA LYS A 184 10.46 -18.65 10.67
C LYS A 184 9.46 -19.75 10.32
N GLY A 185 8.17 -19.56 10.63
CA GLY A 185 7.13 -20.53 10.29
C GLY A 185 6.99 -20.76 8.79
N LEU A 186 7.13 -19.71 7.97
CA LEU A 186 7.14 -19.87 6.50
C LEU A 186 8.33 -20.70 6.02
N VAL A 187 9.53 -20.47 6.59
CA VAL A 187 10.75 -21.23 6.25
C VAL A 187 10.63 -22.69 6.69
N GLU A 188 10.00 -22.97 7.84
CA GLU A 188 9.75 -24.33 8.33
C GLU A 188 8.77 -25.07 7.41
N TRP A 189 7.63 -24.44 7.10
CA TRP A 189 6.65 -24.96 6.13
C TRP A 189 7.27 -25.25 4.76
N ALA A 190 8.09 -24.32 4.23
CA ALA A 190 8.75 -24.49 2.93
C ALA A 190 9.79 -25.64 2.93
N LYS A 191 10.32 -26.00 4.09
CA LYS A 191 11.24 -27.14 4.27
C LYS A 191 10.51 -28.47 4.47
N GLY A 192 9.17 -28.48 4.39
CA GLY A 192 8.36 -29.68 4.59
C GLY A 192 8.39 -30.21 6.03
N ARG A 193 8.60 -29.32 7.01
CA ARG A 193 8.56 -29.63 8.44
C ARG A 193 7.43 -28.89 9.13
#